data_AF-A0A257YYI8-F1
#
_entry.id   AF-A0A257YYI8-F1
#
_cell.length_a   1.000
_cell.length_b   1.000
_cell.length_c   1.000
_cell.angle_alpha   90.00
_cell.angle_beta   90.00
_cell.angle_gamma   90.00
#
_symmetry.space_group_name_H-M   'P 1'
#
loop_
_entity.id
_entity.type
_entity.pdbx_description
1 polymer ?
#
loop_
_entity_poly.entity_id
_entity_poly.type
_entity_poly.pdbx_seq_one_letter_code
_entity_poly.pdbx_strand_id
1 'polypeptide(L)' 'MTFDIVLLSPIIALVTGILILIFPRLLNILVAVYLILVGILGLMPH' A
#
# COMPACT_ATOMS: atom_id res chain seq x y z
N MET A 1 -35.76 -1.99 5.00
CA MET A 1 -34.67 -1.07 5.39
C MET A 1 -33.43 -1.51 4.63
N THR A 2 -33.20 -0.96 3.44
CA THR A 2 -31.93 -1.17 2.73
C THR A 2 -30.88 -0.46 3.54
N PHE A 3 -29.93 -1.20 4.13
CA PHE A 3 -28.87 -0.58 4.91
C PHE A 3 -28.04 0.27 3.95
N ASP A 4 -28.07 1.59 4.10
CA ASP A 4 -27.40 2.55 3.24
C ASP A 4 -25.87 2.44 3.39
N ILE A 5 -25.31 1.44 2.70
CA ILE A 5 -23.88 1.17 2.52
C ILE A 5 -23.12 2.41 2.01
N VAL A 6 -23.86 3.39 1.46
CA VAL A 6 -23.40 4.68 0.94
C VAL A 6 -22.75 5.54 2.03
N LEU A 7 -23.22 5.49 3.28
CA LEU A 7 -22.66 6.31 4.37
C LEU A 7 -21.53 5.64 5.14
N LEU A 8 -21.42 4.30 5.05
CA LEU A 8 -20.39 3.53 5.76
C LEU A 8 -19.08 3.45 4.97
N SER A 9 -19.17 3.44 3.63
CA SER A 9 -18.01 3.37 2.72
C SER A 9 -16.95 4.46 2.96
N PRO A 10 -17.31 5.76 3.10
CA PRO A 10 -16.30 6.82 3.30
C PRO A 10 -15.55 6.69 4.62
N ILE A 11 -16.24 6.26 5.68
CA ILE A 11 -15.66 6.11 7.03
C ILE A 11 -14.63 4.96 7.02
N ILE A 12 -14.96 3.84 6.38
CA ILE A 12 -14.05 2.69 6.25
C ILE A 12 -12.83 3.06 5.39
N ALA A 13 -13.02 3.79 4.30
CA ALA A 13 -11.93 4.27 3.46
C ALA A 13 -10.99 5.23 4.22
N LEU A 14 -11.53 6.13 5.05
CA LEU A 14 -10.74 7.06 5.86
C LEU A 14 -9.92 6.32 6.92
N VAL A 15 -10.53 5.39 7.66
CA VAL A 15 -9.85 4.58 8.69
C VAL A 15 -8.73 3.74 8.05
N THR A 16 -9.00 3.12 6.90
CA THR A 16 -8.01 2.32 6.18
C THR A 16 -6.86 3.17 5.65
N GLY A 17 -7.15 4.37 5.12
CA GLY A 17 -6.13 5.33 4.66
C GLY A 17 -5.23 5.81 5.80
N ILE A 18 -5.80 6.12 6.96
CA ILE A 18 -5.04 6.52 8.16
C ILE A 18 -4.17 5.35 8.67
N LEU A 19 -4.71 4.13 8.67
CA LEU A 19 -3.98 2.94 9.10
C LEU A 19 -2.74 2.68 8.23
N ILE A 20 -2.86 2.87 6.91
CA ILE A 20 -1.74 2.82 5.96
C ILE A 20 -0.71 3.93 6.24
N LEU A 21 -1.18 5.13 6.60
CA LEU A 21 -0.31 6.27 6.93
C LEU A 21 0.48 6.07 8.23
N ILE A 22 -0.08 5.35 9.22
CA ILE A 22 0.56 5.07 10.51
C ILE A 22 1.66 4.00 10.37
N PHE A 23 1.43 2.99 9.53
CA PHE A 23 2.38 1.91 9.28
C PHE A 23 2.91 1.89 7.84
N PRO A 24 3.53 2.97 7.33
CA PRO A 24 4.07 3.02 5.97
C PRO A 24 5.30 2.11 5.82
N ARG A 25 5.87 1.67 6.95
CA ARG A 25 7.15 0.96 7.03
C ARG A 25 7.12 -0.42 6.37
N LEU A 26 5.97 -1.12 6.42
CA LEU A 26 5.83 -2.43 5.78
C LEU A 26 5.93 -2.32 4.25
N LEU A 27 5.27 -1.31 3.66
CA LEU A 27 5.35 -1.05 2.22
C LEU A 27 6.76 -0.56 1.83
N ASN A 28 7.39 0.29 2.64
CA ASN A 28 8.75 0.76 2.38
C ASN A 28 9.77 -0.39 2.26
N ILE A 29 9.70 -1.39 3.15
CA ILE A 29 10.62 -2.54 3.11
C ILE A 29 10.41 -3.38 1.84
N LEU A 30 9.15 -3.67 1.51
CA LEU A 30 8.79 -4.43 0.30
C LEU A 30 9.23 -3.73 -0.98
N VAL A 31 8.97 -2.43 -1.08
CA VAL A 31 9.35 -1.60 -2.24
C VAL A 31 10.87 -1.49 -2.35
N ALA A 32 11.58 -1.29 -1.24
CA ALA A 32 13.04 -1.18 -1.24
C ALA A 32 13.70 -2.49 -1.71
N VAL A 33 13.27 -3.64 -1.18
CA VAL A 33 13.78 -4.95 -1.63
C VAL A 33 13.51 -5.18 -3.11
N TYR A 34 12.29 -4.88 -3.58
CA TYR A 34 11.93 -5.01 -4.99
C TYR A 34 12.81 -4.15 -5.90
N LEU A 35 12.99 -2.86 -5.58
CA LEU A 35 13.82 -1.95 -6.37
C LEU A 35 15.30 -2.34 -6.37
N ILE A 36 15.82 -2.86 -5.26
CA ILE A 36 17.18 -3.37 -5.17
C ILE A 36 17.35 -4.59 -6.09
N LEU A 37 16.43 -5.55 -6.03
CA LEU A 37 16.49 -6.74 -6.88
C LEU A 37 16.40 -6.38 -8.36
N VAL A 38 15.44 -5.55 -8.74
CA VAL A 38 15.27 -5.10 -10.13
C VAL A 38 16.46 -4.26 -10.60
N GLY A 39 17.00 -3.39 -9.75
CA GLY A 39 18.20 -2.60 -10.05
C GLY A 39 19.42 -3.47 -10.28
N ILE A 40 19.64 -4.49 -9.44
CA ILE A 40 20.74 -5.44 -9.62
C ILE A 40 20.55 -6.25 -10.91
N LEU A 41 19.34 -6.78 -11.15
CA LEU A 41 19.03 -7.54 -12.36
C LEU A 41 19.19 -6.70 -13.63
N GLY A 42 18.83 -5.41 -13.60
CA GLY A 42 19.01 -4.49 -14.72
C GLY A 42 20.46 -4.04 -14.95
N LEU A 43 21.33 -4.14 -13.94
CA LEU A 43 22.76 -3.85 -14.05
C LEU A 43 23.56 -5.06 -14.53
N MET A 44 22.99 -6.27 -14.53
CA MET A 44 23.57 -7.43 -15.18
C MET A 44 23.35 -7.28 -16.69
N PRO A 45 24.39 -6.94 -17.47
CA PRO A 45 24.26 -6.87 -18.91
C PRO A 45 24.07 -8.30 -19.41
N HIS A 46 23.04 -8.52 -20.23
CA HIS A 46 23.03 -9.62 -21.20
C HIS A 46 24.00 -9.29 -22.33
#